data_AF-A0A2G4JI67-F1
#
_entry.id   AF-A0A2G4JI67-F1
#
_cell.length_a   1.000
_cell.length_b   1.000
_cell.length_c   1.000
_cell.angle_alpha   90.00
_cell.angle_beta   90.00
_cell.angle_gamma   90.00
#
_symmetry.space_group_name_H-M   'P 1'
#
loop_
_entity.id
_entity.type
_entity.pdbx_description
1 polymer ?
#
loop_
_entity_poly.entity_id
_entity_poly.type
_entity_poly.pdbx_seq_one_letter_code
_entity_poly.pdbx_strand_id
1 'polypeptide(L)'
;MRVFVAIDVGDVVRAEAARVVQAISGKIEAVKTPPKIAWVKPDALHLTLRFISEVVEIVPALCERLAPPIALAPFEVEWRGLGVFPSARQPRALWLGVVAVAAAPDCGSREDGRRRRRLAEDPAGARRAWRSFTSRPRHALPPPLVATKPTLYWTGERPFGGKHSIGLERHTTVDLLPAILIGYAIGSVPIGYLVAQGASGVDLRRVGSGNVGATNVYRTGGPRMGVVVMIADAAKGVGAVLLWGGGPAAVAAGVAAVVGHIYPVWLGFRGGKGVATASGVFGVLAPWPTLLAAAAFGVTVARTRLVSLGSIVAAVLLPVLEWSTPGPRTVDVGATVVAVLILVRHRGNVARLWSRTERALPPSRRALRRTSGT
;
A
#
# COMPACT_ATOMS: atom_id res chain seq x y z
N MET A 1 -8.49 10.20 15.01
CA MET A 1 -8.39 11.67 14.90
C MET A 1 -7.11 11.96 14.13
N ARG A 2 -7.14 12.70 13.02
CA ARG A 2 -6.01 12.74 12.08
C ARG A 2 -5.09 13.93 12.36
N VAL A 3 -3.79 13.66 12.36
CA VAL A 3 -2.72 14.66 12.53
C VAL A 3 -2.01 14.86 11.21
N PHE A 4 -1.83 16.11 10.82
CA PHE A 4 -1.10 16.50 9.61
C PHE A 4 -0.33 17.80 9.83
N VAL A 5 0.70 18.01 9.02
CA VAL A 5 1.43 19.28 8.94
C VAL A 5 0.91 20.03 7.71
N ALA A 6 0.62 21.31 7.88
CA ALA A 6 0.18 22.15 6.77
C ALA A 6 0.81 23.55 6.80
N ILE A 7 0.75 24.22 5.65
CA ILE A 7 1.05 25.63 5.51
C ILE A 7 -0.27 26.39 5.49
N ASP A 8 -0.34 27.49 6.25
CA ASP A 8 -1.44 28.43 6.14
C ASP A 8 -1.35 29.17 4.80
N VAL A 9 -2.45 29.19 4.06
CA VAL A 9 -2.53 29.83 2.74
C VAL A 9 -2.78 31.33 2.82
N GLY A 10 -3.13 31.85 4.02
CA GLY A 10 -3.40 33.27 4.26
C GLY A 10 -4.73 33.77 3.71
N ASP A 11 -5.14 34.95 4.18
CA ASP A 11 -6.51 35.47 3.98
C ASP A 11 -6.85 35.79 2.51
N VAL A 12 -5.87 36.25 1.72
CA VAL A 12 -6.10 36.57 0.29
C VAL A 12 -6.46 35.31 -0.48
N VAL A 13 -5.75 34.19 -0.25
CA VAL A 13 -6.04 32.91 -0.91
C VAL A 13 -7.37 32.35 -0.43
N ARG A 14 -7.70 32.48 0.87
CA ARG A 14 -9.00 32.05 1.41
C ARG A 14 -10.16 32.81 0.77
N ALA A 15 -10.03 34.14 0.64
CA ALA A 15 -11.04 34.98 0.02
C ALA A 15 -11.25 34.62 -1.47
N GLU A 16 -10.15 34.40 -2.21
CA GLU A 16 -10.25 34.03 -3.63
C GLU A 16 -10.80 32.62 -3.82
N ALA A 17 -10.40 31.66 -2.98
CA ALA A 17 -10.97 30.32 -2.98
C ALA A 17 -12.48 30.35 -2.69
N ALA A 18 -12.94 31.20 -1.76
CA ALA A 18 -14.36 31.36 -1.48
C ALA A 18 -15.14 31.88 -2.71
N ARG A 19 -14.59 32.86 -3.44
CA ARG A 19 -15.19 33.35 -4.71
C ARG A 19 -15.26 32.24 -5.76
N VAL A 20 -14.20 31.46 -5.91
CA VAL A 20 -14.16 30.33 -6.85
C VAL A 20 -15.20 29.26 -6.48
N VAL A 21 -15.30 28.90 -5.19
CA VAL A 21 -16.32 27.97 -4.69
C VAL A 21 -17.73 28.47 -4.98
N GLN A 22 -18.00 29.75 -4.74
CA GLN A 22 -19.31 30.35 -5.02
C GLN A 22 -19.64 30.31 -6.53
N ALA A 23 -18.68 30.68 -7.39
CA ALA A 23 -18.85 30.66 -8.83
C ALA A 23 -19.08 29.25 -9.39
N ILE A 24 -18.40 28.24 -8.83
CA ILE A 24 -18.60 26.83 -9.22
C ILE A 24 -19.95 26.32 -8.70
N SER A 25 -20.30 26.60 -7.45
CA SER A 25 -21.55 26.15 -6.84
C SER A 25 -22.76 26.61 -7.64
N GLY A 26 -22.80 27.89 -8.05
CA GLY A 26 -23.90 28.40 -8.88
C GLY A 26 -24.00 27.71 -10.25
N LYS A 27 -22.87 27.33 -10.87
CA LYS A 27 -22.89 26.55 -12.11
C LYS A 27 -23.35 25.11 -11.92
N ILE A 28 -23.02 24.51 -10.77
CA ILE A 28 -23.37 23.13 -10.44
C ILE A 28 -24.86 23.02 -10.12
N GLU A 29 -25.40 23.96 -9.35
CA GLU A 29 -26.84 24.04 -9.04
C GLU A 29 -27.71 24.23 -10.28
N ALA A 30 -27.19 24.89 -11.32
CA ALA A 30 -27.88 25.06 -12.60
C ALA A 30 -27.96 23.78 -13.46
N VAL A 31 -27.28 22.69 -13.08
CA VAL A 31 -27.32 21.41 -13.80
C VAL A 31 -28.58 20.64 -13.41
N LYS A 32 -29.25 20.00 -14.38
CA LYS A 32 -30.53 19.27 -14.21
C LYS A 32 -30.53 18.24 -13.06
N THR A 33 -29.38 17.64 -12.78
CA THR A 33 -29.15 16.73 -11.65
C THR A 33 -27.83 17.11 -10.97
N PRO A 34 -27.86 18.04 -9.99
CA PRO A 34 -26.65 18.54 -9.38
C PRO A 34 -26.02 17.48 -8.45
N PRO A 35 -24.71 17.22 -8.55
CA PRO A 35 -24.01 16.38 -7.58
C PRO A 35 -24.03 17.03 -6.18
N LYS A 36 -24.16 16.20 -5.14
CA LYS A 36 -23.98 16.66 -3.75
C LYS A 36 -22.50 16.90 -3.50
N ILE A 37 -22.12 18.15 -3.23
CA ILE A 37 -20.74 18.54 -2.96
C ILE A 37 -20.67 19.14 -1.55
N ALA A 38 -19.73 18.63 -0.75
CA ALA A 38 -19.38 19.22 0.53
C ALA A 38 -18.19 20.17 0.34
N TRP A 39 -18.41 21.47 0.54
CA TRP A 39 -17.36 22.47 0.43
C TRP A 39 -16.60 22.63 1.75
N VAL A 40 -15.28 22.75 1.66
CA VAL A 40 -14.43 23.12 2.79
C VAL A 40 -14.66 24.59 3.10
N LYS A 41 -14.87 24.94 4.38
CA LYS A 41 -15.00 26.34 4.79
C LYS A 41 -13.72 27.11 4.48
N PRO A 42 -13.79 28.39 4.07
CA PRO A 42 -12.60 29.18 3.74
C PRO A 42 -11.54 29.17 4.86
N ASP A 43 -11.96 29.25 6.11
CA ASP A 43 -11.05 29.27 7.27
C ASP A 43 -10.35 27.93 7.55
N ALA A 44 -10.85 26.85 6.94
CA ALA A 44 -10.25 25.52 7.04
C ALA A 44 -9.34 25.19 5.86
N LEU A 45 -9.17 26.11 4.89
CA LEU A 45 -8.26 25.91 3.76
C LEU A 45 -6.81 26.00 4.22
N HIS A 46 -6.04 24.98 3.86
CA HIS A 46 -4.62 24.86 4.17
C HIS A 46 -3.93 24.03 3.10
N LEU A 47 -2.62 24.22 2.93
CA LEU A 47 -1.80 23.37 2.08
C LEU A 47 -1.23 22.23 2.91
N THR A 48 -1.80 21.03 2.80
CA THR A 48 -1.26 19.87 3.52
C THR A 48 0.10 19.50 2.96
N LEU A 49 1.13 19.52 3.81
CA LEU A 49 2.48 19.07 3.47
C LEU A 49 2.63 17.56 3.67
N ARG A 50 2.14 17.06 4.80
CA ARG A 50 2.29 15.65 5.17
C ARG A 50 1.20 15.20 6.14
N PHE A 51 0.53 14.11 5.79
CA PHE A 51 -0.27 13.36 6.75
C PHE A 51 0.64 12.51 7.64
N ILE A 52 0.44 12.58 8.95
CA ILE A 52 1.32 11.90 9.92
C ILE A 52 0.68 10.62 10.42
N SER A 53 -0.46 10.70 11.13
CA SER A 53 -1.09 9.51 11.72
C SER A 53 -2.48 9.80 12.31
N GLU A 54 -3.08 8.78 12.93
CA GLU A 54 -4.29 8.89 13.74
C GLU A 54 -4.04 9.02 15.25
N VAL A 55 -2.76 9.16 15.67
CA VAL A 55 -2.35 9.07 17.08
C VAL A 55 -2.16 10.46 17.66
N VAL A 56 -2.88 10.78 18.72
CA VAL A 56 -2.91 12.11 19.37
C VAL A 56 -1.71 12.30 20.32
N GLU A 57 -1.17 11.21 20.86
CA GLU A 57 -0.09 11.24 21.86
C GLU A 57 1.23 11.85 21.35
N ILE A 58 1.46 11.86 20.03
CA ILE A 58 2.69 12.37 19.43
C ILE A 58 2.66 13.88 19.18
N VAL A 59 1.51 14.55 19.36
CA VAL A 59 1.32 15.96 18.99
C VAL A 59 2.23 16.90 19.80
N PRO A 60 2.37 16.79 21.15
CA PRO A 60 3.22 17.69 21.91
C PRO A 60 4.70 17.62 21.51
N ALA A 61 5.23 16.39 21.37
CA ALA A 61 6.61 16.16 20.94
C ALA A 61 6.87 16.64 19.50
N LEU A 62 5.86 16.58 18.65
CA LEU A 62 5.95 17.08 17.28
C LEU A 62 5.95 18.61 17.24
N CYS A 63 5.10 19.26 18.04
CA CYS A 63 5.11 20.72 18.21
C CYS A 63 6.48 21.20 18.65
N GLU A 64 7.09 20.55 19.65
CA GLU A 64 8.42 20.91 20.16
C GLU A 64 9.50 20.79 19.09
N ARG A 65 9.44 19.74 18.25
CA ARG A 65 10.39 19.55 17.14
C ARG A 65 10.20 20.50 15.96
N LEU A 66 8.98 21.00 15.77
CA LEU A 66 8.65 21.95 14.70
C LEU A 66 8.73 23.41 15.17
N ALA A 67 8.91 23.66 16.48
CA ALA A 67 9.04 24.99 17.06
C ALA A 67 10.29 25.76 16.58
N PRO A 68 11.47 25.14 16.38
CA PRO A 68 12.63 25.84 15.84
C PRO A 68 12.37 26.36 14.42
N PRO A 69 12.97 27.50 14.01
CA PRO A 69 12.90 27.97 12.64
C PRO A 69 13.42 26.88 11.69
N ILE A 70 12.58 26.48 10.74
CA ILE A 70 13.01 25.54 9.70
C ILE A 70 14.03 26.28 8.82
N ALA A 71 15.22 25.70 8.65
CA ALA A 71 16.28 26.19 7.78
C ALA A 71 15.93 26.01 6.28
N LEU A 72 14.79 26.55 5.87
CA LEU A 72 14.33 26.59 4.49
C LEU A 72 14.13 28.06 4.13
N ALA A 73 14.75 28.49 3.04
CA ALA A 73 14.54 29.82 2.50
C ALA A 73 13.04 29.99 2.15
N PRO A 74 12.43 31.14 2.46
CA PRO A 74 11.08 31.44 2.01
C PRO A 74 10.96 31.25 0.49
N PHE A 75 9.86 30.66 0.06
CA PHE A 75 9.58 30.43 -1.35
C PHE A 75 8.16 30.91 -1.67
N GLU A 76 7.97 31.34 -2.91
CA GLU A 76 6.68 31.83 -3.37
C GLU A 76 5.85 30.69 -3.96
N VAL A 77 4.57 30.74 -3.66
CA VAL A 77 3.61 29.75 -4.14
C VAL A 77 2.57 30.45 -5.01
N GLU A 78 2.51 30.05 -6.28
CA GLU A 78 1.47 30.49 -7.20
C GLU A 78 0.32 29.46 -7.18
N TRP A 79 -0.91 29.96 -6.98
CA TRP A 79 -2.11 29.14 -7.02
C TRP A 79 -2.72 29.21 -8.41
N ARG A 80 -2.83 28.06 -9.09
CA ARG A 80 -3.26 28.04 -10.49
C ARG A 80 -4.08 26.81 -10.84
N GLY A 81 -5.26 27.10 -11.39
CA GLY A 81 -6.14 26.09 -11.96
C GLY A 81 -6.91 25.29 -10.91
N LEU A 82 -7.86 24.51 -11.40
CA LEU A 82 -8.66 23.59 -10.62
C LEU A 82 -8.40 22.17 -11.14
N GLY A 83 -8.16 21.26 -10.22
CA GLY A 83 -8.01 19.85 -10.49
C GLY A 83 -9.17 19.03 -9.96
N VAL A 84 -9.32 17.84 -10.51
CA VAL A 84 -10.28 16.82 -10.08
C VAL A 84 -9.55 15.51 -9.82
N PHE A 85 -9.94 14.79 -8.78
CA PHE A 85 -9.36 13.50 -8.41
C PHE A 85 -10.47 12.45 -8.19
N PRO A 86 -10.27 11.16 -8.56
CA PRO A 86 -9.12 10.63 -9.29
C PRO A 86 -9.09 11.01 -10.78
N SER A 87 -10.24 11.30 -11.40
CA SER A 87 -10.30 11.72 -12.81
C SER A 87 -11.54 12.57 -13.12
N ALA A 88 -11.52 13.29 -14.25
CA ALA A 88 -12.66 14.09 -14.71
C ALA A 88 -13.92 13.27 -15.05
N ARG A 89 -13.79 11.97 -15.33
CA ARG A 89 -14.92 11.07 -15.58
C ARG A 89 -15.62 10.62 -14.30
N GLN A 90 -14.89 10.56 -13.19
CA GLN A 90 -15.41 10.18 -11.86
C GLN A 90 -14.78 11.06 -10.78
N PRO A 91 -15.14 12.36 -10.73
CA PRO A 91 -14.58 13.28 -9.76
C PRO A 91 -15.14 12.97 -8.36
N ARG A 92 -14.24 12.74 -7.40
CA ARG A 92 -14.54 12.58 -5.97
C ARG A 92 -14.07 13.77 -5.14
N ALA A 93 -13.04 14.48 -5.60
CA ALA A 93 -12.55 15.69 -4.96
C ALA A 93 -12.18 16.75 -6.00
N LEU A 94 -12.46 18.01 -5.65
CA LEU A 94 -11.97 19.20 -6.33
C LEU A 94 -10.83 19.79 -5.52
N TRP A 95 -9.77 20.26 -6.18
CA TRP A 95 -8.63 20.87 -5.52
C TRP A 95 -8.09 22.06 -6.31
N LEU A 96 -7.48 23.01 -5.61
CA LEU A 96 -6.79 24.16 -6.21
C LEU A 96 -5.35 23.75 -6.54
N GLY A 97 -4.94 23.95 -7.79
CA GLY A 97 -3.59 23.63 -8.22
C GLY A 97 -2.56 24.57 -7.61
N VAL A 98 -1.38 24.02 -7.31
CA VAL A 98 -0.25 24.75 -6.70
C VAL A 98 0.95 24.62 -7.60
N VAL A 99 1.59 25.75 -7.91
CA VAL A 99 2.85 25.84 -8.66
C VAL A 99 3.87 26.54 -7.76
N ALA A 100 4.96 25.83 -7.43
CA ALA A 100 6.07 26.45 -6.72
C ALA A 100 6.86 27.35 -7.68
N VAL A 101 7.06 28.61 -7.29
CA VAL A 101 7.96 29.53 -8.00
C VAL A 101 9.30 29.51 -7.26
N ALA A 102 10.40 29.33 -7.99
CA ALA A 102 11.73 29.23 -7.38
C ALA A 102 12.06 30.46 -6.53
N ALA A 103 12.74 30.24 -5.40
CA ALA A 103 13.12 31.26 -4.43
C ALA A 103 13.94 32.42 -5.05
N ALA A 104 13.78 33.62 -4.48
CA ALA A 104 14.54 34.81 -4.85
C ALA A 104 16.06 34.55 -4.81
N PRO A 105 16.84 35.11 -5.74
CA PRO A 105 18.28 34.86 -5.84
C PRO A 105 19.03 35.73 -4.84
N ASP A 106 19.09 35.34 -3.57
CA ASP A 106 20.15 35.84 -2.70
C ASP A 106 20.41 34.91 -1.50
N CYS A 107 21.47 34.11 -1.62
CA CYS A 107 22.37 33.62 -0.57
C CYS A 107 23.24 32.52 -1.21
N GLY A 108 24.47 32.88 -1.56
CA GLY A 108 25.39 32.03 -2.31
C GLY A 108 25.99 30.88 -1.48
N SER A 109 26.13 29.73 -2.13
CA SER A 109 27.30 28.86 -1.97
C SER A 109 27.59 28.18 -3.31
N ARG A 110 28.88 28.17 -3.69
CA ARG A 110 29.38 27.89 -5.06
C ARG A 110 29.32 26.42 -5.49
N GLU A 111 28.78 25.50 -4.68
CA GLU A 111 28.76 24.07 -5.00
C GLU A 111 27.50 23.60 -5.75
N ASP A 112 26.45 24.41 -5.78
CA ASP A 112 25.14 24.05 -6.35
C ASP A 112 25.04 24.22 -7.88
N GLY A 113 26.12 24.74 -8.50
CA GLY A 113 26.16 25.06 -9.94
C GLY A 113 26.13 23.84 -10.88
N ARG A 114 26.65 22.68 -10.44
CA ARG A 114 26.71 21.48 -11.31
C ARG A 114 25.39 20.70 -11.36
N ARG A 115 24.58 20.75 -10.29
CA ARG A 115 23.24 20.12 -10.25
C ARG A 115 22.21 20.94 -11.03
N ARG A 116 22.36 22.27 -11.05
CA ARG A 116 21.50 23.20 -11.79
C ARG A 116 21.56 23.01 -13.31
N ARG A 117 22.70 22.59 -13.88
CA ARG A 117 22.83 22.39 -15.34
C ARG A 117 22.01 21.21 -15.89
N ARG A 118 21.84 20.10 -15.15
CA ARG A 118 21.08 18.94 -15.64
C ARG A 118 19.56 19.13 -15.68
N LEU A 119 19.00 20.02 -14.86
CA LEU A 119 17.55 20.30 -14.87
C LEU A 119 17.17 21.45 -15.83
N ALA A 120 18.14 22.24 -16.29
CA ALA A 120 17.94 23.32 -17.24
C ALA A 120 17.97 22.87 -18.72
N GLU A 121 18.37 21.63 -19.01
CA GLU A 121 18.62 21.15 -20.37
C GLU A 121 17.38 20.60 -21.12
N ASP A 122 16.21 20.43 -20.47
CA ASP A 122 14.95 20.22 -21.21
C ASP A 122 13.70 20.92 -20.61
N PRO A 123 13.58 22.24 -20.76
CA PRO A 123 12.36 22.98 -20.44
C PRO A 123 11.20 22.67 -21.40
N ALA A 124 11.43 21.94 -22.51
CA ALA A 124 10.43 21.65 -23.53
C ALA A 124 9.68 20.33 -23.27
N GLY A 125 10.33 19.34 -22.65
CA GLY A 125 9.74 18.09 -22.19
C GLY A 125 8.70 18.29 -21.09
N ALA A 126 9.01 19.10 -20.07
CA ALA A 126 8.07 19.45 -19.01
C ALA A 126 6.88 20.28 -19.54
N ARG A 127 7.11 21.15 -20.54
CA ARG A 127 6.05 21.92 -21.21
C ARG A 127 5.17 21.08 -22.14
N ARG A 128 5.66 19.97 -22.71
CA ARG A 128 4.86 19.05 -23.53
C ARG A 128 3.93 18.16 -22.71
N ALA A 129 4.36 17.71 -21.53
CA ALA A 129 3.51 16.92 -20.63
C ALA A 129 2.28 17.67 -20.10
N TRP A 130 2.33 19.01 -20.07
CA TRP A 130 1.27 19.87 -19.51
C TRP A 130 0.41 20.60 -20.55
N ARG A 131 0.82 20.68 -21.82
CA ARG A 131 0.06 21.38 -22.88
C ARG A 131 -1.19 20.65 -23.35
N SER A 132 -1.39 19.39 -22.96
CA SER A 132 -2.60 18.63 -23.31
C SER A 132 -3.85 19.02 -22.51
N PHE A 133 -3.78 19.96 -21.56
CA PHE A 133 -4.87 20.12 -20.58
C PHE A 133 -5.25 21.54 -20.14
N THR A 134 -4.99 22.60 -20.92
CA THR A 134 -5.37 23.96 -20.51
C THR A 134 -6.02 24.79 -21.61
N SER A 135 -7.27 25.20 -21.40
CA SER A 135 -7.77 26.50 -21.85
C SER A 135 -7.48 27.53 -20.76
N ARG A 136 -6.84 28.65 -21.13
CA ARG A 136 -6.38 29.71 -20.21
C ARG A 136 -7.57 30.46 -19.59
N PRO A 137 -7.58 30.78 -18.28
CA PRO A 137 -8.35 31.91 -17.78
C PRO A 137 -7.53 33.21 -17.87
N ARG A 138 -8.21 34.28 -18.26
CA ARG A 138 -7.71 35.67 -18.38
C ARG A 138 -8.14 36.48 -17.15
N HIS A 139 -7.47 36.36 -16.00
CA HIS A 139 -7.55 37.40 -14.96
C HIS A 139 -6.20 37.50 -14.23
N ALA A 140 -5.73 38.73 -14.00
CA ALA A 140 -4.51 39.00 -13.25
C ALA A 140 -4.74 38.67 -11.77
N LEU A 141 -3.93 37.76 -11.21
CA LEU A 141 -3.96 37.39 -9.80
C LEU A 141 -3.09 38.35 -8.97
N PRO A 142 -3.42 38.55 -7.68
CA PRO A 142 -2.64 39.40 -6.76
C PRO A 142 -1.21 38.86 -6.51
N PRO A 143 -0.30 39.69 -5.98
CA PRO A 143 1.10 39.32 -5.77
C PRO A 143 1.27 38.11 -4.82
N PRO A 144 2.37 37.36 -4.96
CA PRO A 144 2.65 36.14 -4.22
C PRO A 144 2.70 36.38 -2.71
N LEU A 145 2.07 35.48 -1.96
CA LEU A 145 2.07 35.48 -0.49
C LEU A 145 3.24 34.64 0.03
N VAL A 146 4.04 35.25 0.91
CA VAL A 146 5.14 34.59 1.63
C VAL A 146 4.56 33.94 2.90
N ALA A 147 4.54 32.61 2.95
CA ALA A 147 4.12 31.89 4.15
C ALA A 147 5.23 31.96 5.22
N THR A 148 4.95 32.58 6.36
CA THR A 148 5.99 32.91 7.36
C THR A 148 6.23 31.83 8.41
N LYS A 149 5.32 30.87 8.65
CA LYS A 149 5.54 29.72 9.57
C LYS A 149 4.73 28.46 9.19
N PRO A 150 5.32 27.25 9.27
CA PRO A 150 4.56 26.00 9.23
C PRO A 150 3.69 25.91 10.48
N THR A 151 2.41 25.55 10.32
CA THR A 151 1.45 25.49 11.44
C THR A 151 0.99 24.04 11.62
N LEU A 152 1.16 23.49 12.82
CA LEU A 152 0.65 22.16 13.14
C LEU A 152 -0.82 22.26 13.55
N TYR A 153 -1.70 21.58 12.82
CA TYR A 153 -3.14 21.59 13.10
C TYR A 153 -3.55 20.30 13.82
N TRP A 154 -4.17 20.44 14.99
CA TRP A 154 -4.76 19.35 15.76
C TRP A 154 -6.25 19.63 16.02
N THR A 155 -7.10 18.64 15.82
CA THR A 155 -8.57 18.79 15.82
C THR A 155 -9.21 18.81 17.22
N GLY A 156 -8.44 19.00 18.30
CA GLY A 156 -8.86 18.68 19.68
C GLY A 156 -8.94 19.82 20.68
N GLU A 157 -8.19 20.90 20.48
CA GLU A 157 -8.37 22.14 21.23
C GLU A 157 -8.45 23.28 20.23
N ARG A 158 -9.57 23.99 20.27
CA ARG A 158 -9.90 25.04 19.31
C ARG A 158 -9.49 26.40 19.88
N PRO A 159 -9.24 27.39 19.00
CA PRO A 159 -9.65 28.76 19.29
C PRO A 159 -10.85 29.23 18.44
N PHE A 160 -11.61 28.34 17.79
CA PHE A 160 -12.79 28.75 17.01
C PHE A 160 -14.03 27.91 17.32
N GLY A 161 -14.95 28.53 18.06
CA GLY A 161 -16.22 27.99 18.52
C GLY A 161 -17.16 27.60 17.39
N GLY A 162 -17.94 26.55 17.63
CA GLY A 162 -18.99 26.08 16.73
C GLY A 162 -19.08 24.57 16.72
N LYS A 163 -20.01 23.98 17.49
CA LYS A 163 -20.34 22.55 17.39
C LYS A 163 -20.83 22.27 15.96
N HIS A 164 -19.93 21.77 15.12
CA HIS A 164 -20.27 21.21 13.82
C HIS A 164 -19.75 19.78 13.81
N SER A 165 -20.69 18.85 13.83
CA SER A 165 -20.49 17.48 13.37
C SER A 165 -20.10 17.54 11.90
N ILE A 166 -18.79 17.63 11.64
CA ILE A 166 -18.24 17.32 10.34
C ILE A 166 -18.45 15.83 10.16
N GLY A 167 -19.36 15.48 9.25
CA GLY A 167 -19.43 14.13 8.69
C GLY A 167 -18.11 13.85 7.98
N LEU A 168 -17.08 13.46 8.74
CA LEU A 168 -16.07 12.57 8.23
C LEU A 168 -16.83 11.29 7.90
N GLU A 169 -16.94 10.94 6.62
CA GLU A 169 -17.09 9.54 6.27
C GLU A 169 -16.03 8.78 7.07
N ARG A 170 -16.50 7.92 7.98
CA ARG A 170 -15.70 7.10 8.89
C ARG A 170 -14.90 6.08 8.07
N HIS A 171 -13.86 6.52 7.37
CA HIS A 171 -13.03 5.65 6.53
C HIS A 171 -12.01 4.79 7.29
N THR A 172 -12.11 4.67 8.63
CA THR A 172 -11.16 3.82 9.37
C THR A 172 -11.79 2.59 10.00
N THR A 173 -13.11 2.52 10.13
CA THR A 173 -13.81 1.30 10.60
C THR A 173 -14.73 0.69 9.56
N VAL A 174 -15.30 1.48 8.65
CA VAL A 174 -16.27 0.99 7.65
C VAL A 174 -15.59 0.24 6.51
N ASP A 175 -14.32 0.54 6.20
CA ASP A 175 -13.57 -0.15 5.13
C ASP A 175 -12.87 -1.45 5.61
N LEU A 176 -12.64 -1.60 6.92
CA LEU A 176 -11.95 -2.79 7.46
C LEU A 176 -12.80 -4.06 7.33
N LEU A 177 -14.09 -3.97 7.63
CA LEU A 177 -14.98 -5.13 7.55
C LEU A 177 -15.10 -5.65 6.09
N PRO A 178 -15.43 -4.81 5.09
CA PRO A 178 -15.36 -5.19 3.69
C PRO A 178 -13.98 -5.71 3.27
N ALA A 179 -12.88 -5.10 3.73
CA ALA A 179 -11.53 -5.57 3.44
C ALA A 179 -11.27 -6.98 3.95
N ILE A 180 -11.68 -7.26 5.19
CA ILE A 180 -11.55 -8.60 5.79
C ILE A 180 -12.43 -9.60 5.04
N LEU A 181 -13.70 -9.28 4.79
CA LEU A 181 -14.64 -10.19 4.13
C LEU A 181 -14.21 -10.51 2.69
N ILE A 182 -13.85 -9.49 1.91
CA ILE A 182 -13.41 -9.65 0.52
C ILE A 182 -12.03 -10.35 0.48
N GLY A 183 -11.10 -9.95 1.34
CA GLY A 183 -9.79 -10.59 1.45
C GLY A 183 -9.92 -12.07 1.79
N TYR A 184 -10.73 -12.41 2.79
CA TYR A 184 -11.03 -13.80 3.14
C TYR A 184 -11.69 -14.56 1.99
N ALA A 185 -12.69 -13.97 1.32
CA ALA A 185 -13.37 -14.61 0.19
C ALA A 185 -12.38 -14.96 -0.93
N ILE A 186 -11.53 -14.01 -1.33
CA ILE A 186 -10.47 -14.20 -2.33
C ILE A 186 -9.49 -15.29 -1.88
N GLY A 187 -9.03 -15.22 -0.63
CA GLY A 187 -8.10 -16.20 -0.06
C GLY A 187 -8.68 -17.61 0.03
N SER A 188 -9.97 -17.71 0.32
CA SER A 188 -10.69 -18.98 0.53
C SER A 188 -10.85 -19.81 -0.73
N VAL A 189 -10.67 -19.23 -1.92
CA VAL A 189 -10.74 -19.96 -3.18
C VAL A 189 -9.69 -21.10 -3.17
N PRO A 190 -10.11 -22.37 -3.23
CA PRO A 190 -9.21 -23.51 -3.03
C PRO A 190 -8.53 -23.91 -4.33
N ILE A 191 -7.70 -23.03 -4.89
CA ILE A 191 -7.12 -23.17 -6.24
C ILE A 191 -6.40 -24.51 -6.42
N GLY A 192 -5.57 -24.91 -5.46
CA GLY A 192 -4.86 -26.19 -5.55
C GLY A 192 -5.78 -27.41 -5.64
N TYR A 193 -6.89 -27.40 -4.87
CA TYR A 193 -7.92 -28.42 -4.95
C TYR A 193 -8.61 -28.43 -6.31
N LEU A 194 -9.04 -27.27 -6.80
CA LEU A 194 -9.72 -27.14 -8.10
C LEU A 194 -8.83 -27.62 -9.25
N VAL A 195 -7.55 -27.23 -9.23
CA VAL A 195 -6.58 -27.60 -10.26
C VAL A 195 -6.32 -29.11 -10.27
N ALA A 196 -6.11 -29.74 -9.11
CA ALA A 196 -5.87 -31.19 -9.06
C ALA A 196 -7.12 -32.02 -9.35
N GLN A 197 -8.29 -31.57 -8.88
CA GLN A 197 -9.56 -32.23 -9.16
C GLN A 197 -9.89 -32.17 -10.66
N GLY A 198 -9.74 -31.00 -11.29
CA GLY A 198 -10.05 -30.81 -12.71
C GLY A 198 -9.07 -31.50 -13.66
N ALA A 199 -7.78 -31.56 -13.31
CA ALA A 199 -6.76 -32.13 -14.21
C ALA A 199 -6.56 -33.64 -14.06
N SER A 200 -6.89 -34.22 -12.89
CA SER A 200 -6.55 -35.62 -12.60
C SER A 200 -7.65 -36.39 -11.87
N GLY A 201 -8.75 -35.76 -11.47
CA GLY A 201 -9.83 -36.39 -10.70
C GLY A 201 -9.43 -36.79 -9.27
N VAL A 202 -8.24 -36.40 -8.82
CA VAL A 202 -7.65 -36.84 -7.54
C VAL A 202 -8.04 -35.88 -6.41
N ASP A 203 -8.64 -36.41 -5.35
CA ASP A 203 -8.82 -35.66 -4.10
C ASP A 203 -7.47 -35.49 -3.38
N LEU A 204 -6.89 -34.28 -3.48
CA LEU A 204 -5.62 -33.90 -2.84
C LEU A 204 -5.57 -34.16 -1.33
N ARG A 205 -6.72 -34.20 -0.67
CA ARG A 205 -6.79 -34.43 0.78
C ARG A 205 -6.49 -35.88 1.16
N ARG A 206 -6.58 -36.80 0.19
CA ARG A 206 -6.34 -38.24 0.38
C ARG A 206 -4.98 -38.70 -0.13
N VAL A 207 -4.22 -37.84 -0.81
CA VAL A 207 -2.95 -38.21 -1.44
C VAL A 207 -1.76 -37.37 -0.95
N GLY A 208 -0.58 -37.97 -1.01
CA GLY A 208 0.67 -37.30 -0.66
C GLY A 208 0.68 -36.85 0.81
N SER A 209 0.73 -35.54 1.03
CA SER A 209 0.69 -34.93 2.37
C SER A 209 -0.73 -34.65 2.89
N GLY A 210 -1.76 -34.88 2.08
CA GLY A 210 -3.15 -34.51 2.40
C GLY A 210 -3.42 -33.00 2.42
N ASN A 211 -2.44 -32.19 2.01
CA ASN A 211 -2.55 -30.73 1.99
C ASN A 211 -2.92 -30.24 0.58
N VAL A 212 -3.75 -29.20 0.48
CA VAL A 212 -4.20 -28.66 -0.82
C VAL A 212 -3.23 -27.65 -1.45
N GLY A 213 -2.11 -27.34 -0.78
CA GLY A 213 -1.12 -26.39 -1.28
C GLY A 213 -0.26 -26.91 -2.44
N ALA A 214 0.41 -25.96 -3.12
CA ALA A 214 1.27 -26.19 -4.29
C ALA A 214 2.30 -27.33 -4.16
N THR A 215 2.90 -27.54 -2.98
CA THR A 215 3.87 -28.63 -2.77
C THR A 215 3.25 -30.01 -2.90
N ASN A 216 1.99 -30.19 -2.49
CA ASN A 216 1.32 -31.47 -2.65
C ASN A 216 0.98 -31.72 -4.11
N VAL A 217 0.44 -30.68 -4.78
CA VAL A 217 0.18 -30.67 -6.23
C VAL A 217 1.45 -30.99 -7.02
N TYR A 218 2.59 -30.42 -6.62
CA TYR A 218 3.88 -30.73 -7.23
C TYR A 218 4.21 -32.23 -7.15
N ARG A 219 3.93 -32.87 -6.01
CA ARG A 219 4.22 -34.29 -5.78
C ARG A 219 3.24 -35.22 -6.48
N THR A 220 1.98 -34.83 -6.61
CA THR A 220 0.91 -35.70 -7.12
C THR A 220 0.62 -35.46 -8.60
N GLY A 221 0.57 -34.19 -9.04
CA GLY A 221 0.26 -33.76 -10.40
C GLY A 221 1.47 -33.22 -11.18
N GLY A 222 2.66 -33.18 -10.56
CA GLY A 222 3.91 -32.81 -11.21
C GLY A 222 4.29 -31.33 -11.14
N PRO A 223 5.50 -30.97 -11.60
CA PRO A 223 6.11 -29.66 -11.37
C PRO A 223 5.36 -28.50 -12.00
N ARG A 224 4.85 -28.69 -13.23
CA ARG A 224 4.09 -27.64 -13.95
C ARG A 224 2.84 -27.24 -13.17
N MET A 225 2.08 -28.23 -12.70
CA MET A 225 0.85 -28.01 -11.92
C MET A 225 1.15 -27.36 -10.57
N GLY A 226 2.21 -27.80 -9.89
CA GLY A 226 2.65 -27.19 -8.64
C GLY A 226 3.00 -25.70 -8.79
N VAL A 227 3.71 -25.34 -9.86
CA VAL A 227 4.07 -23.93 -10.14
C VAL A 227 2.83 -23.09 -10.47
N VAL A 228 1.90 -23.61 -11.28
CA VAL A 228 0.64 -22.90 -11.58
C VAL A 228 -0.14 -22.59 -10.31
N VAL A 229 -0.30 -23.57 -9.42
CA VAL A 229 -1.00 -23.38 -8.14
C VAL A 229 -0.27 -22.38 -7.26
N MET A 230 1.06 -22.44 -7.20
CA MET A 230 1.87 -21.48 -6.44
C MET A 230 1.67 -20.03 -6.92
N ILE A 231 1.72 -19.81 -8.23
CA ILE A 231 1.52 -18.48 -8.83
C ILE A 231 0.10 -18.00 -8.56
N ALA A 232 -0.90 -18.86 -8.74
CA ALA A 232 -2.30 -18.48 -8.52
C ALA A 232 -2.61 -18.20 -7.04
N ASP A 233 -2.03 -18.97 -6.11
CA ASP A 233 -2.13 -18.71 -4.68
C ASP A 233 -1.41 -17.43 -4.25
N ALA A 234 -0.35 -17.01 -4.94
CA ALA A 234 0.28 -15.71 -4.74
C ALA A 234 -0.57 -14.58 -5.35
N ALA A 235 -1.10 -14.78 -6.56
CA ALA A 235 -1.93 -13.80 -7.26
C ALA A 235 -3.19 -13.41 -6.47
N LYS A 236 -3.84 -14.36 -5.78
CA LYS A 236 -4.97 -14.02 -4.91
C LYS A 236 -4.55 -13.14 -3.71
N GLY A 237 -3.35 -13.34 -3.18
CA GLY A 237 -2.77 -12.48 -2.14
C GLY A 237 -2.51 -11.06 -2.65
N VAL A 238 -1.92 -10.94 -3.85
CA VAL A 238 -1.72 -9.67 -4.54
C VAL A 238 -3.07 -8.97 -4.77
N GLY A 239 -4.04 -9.67 -5.33
CA GLY A 239 -5.38 -9.14 -5.60
C GLY A 239 -6.09 -8.66 -4.34
N ALA A 240 -6.00 -9.41 -3.23
CA ALA A 240 -6.60 -9.01 -1.96
C ALA A 240 -6.07 -7.67 -1.45
N VAL A 241 -4.77 -7.39 -1.64
CA VAL A 241 -4.14 -6.13 -1.21
C VAL A 241 -4.45 -4.98 -2.16
N LEU A 242 -4.30 -5.20 -3.48
CA LEU A 242 -4.41 -4.12 -4.48
C LEU A 242 -5.80 -3.48 -4.56
N LEU A 243 -6.86 -4.21 -4.17
CA LEU A 243 -8.22 -3.68 -4.12
C LEU A 243 -8.40 -2.50 -3.15
N TRP A 244 -7.49 -2.33 -2.18
CA TRP A 244 -7.62 -1.33 -1.11
C TRP A 244 -6.63 -0.18 -1.21
N GLY A 245 -5.74 -0.16 -2.21
CA GLY A 245 -4.81 0.96 -2.46
C GLY A 245 -3.75 1.21 -1.38
N GLY A 246 -3.69 0.39 -0.32
CA GLY A 246 -2.72 0.48 0.78
C GLY A 246 -3.34 0.71 2.15
N GLY A 247 -2.49 1.01 3.14
CA GLY A 247 -2.92 1.31 4.51
C GLY A 247 -3.50 0.11 5.28
N PRO A 248 -4.16 0.37 6.44
CA PRO A 248 -4.64 -0.68 7.34
C PRO A 248 -5.64 -1.65 6.69
N ALA A 249 -6.51 -1.17 5.80
CA ALA A 249 -7.47 -2.01 5.08
C ALA A 249 -6.77 -3.02 4.15
N ALA A 250 -5.73 -2.60 3.42
CA ALA A 250 -4.97 -3.50 2.56
C ALA A 250 -4.22 -4.57 3.37
N VAL A 251 -3.68 -4.22 4.53
CA VAL A 251 -3.07 -5.19 5.46
C VAL A 251 -4.14 -6.16 5.98
N ALA A 252 -5.28 -5.66 6.44
CA ALA A 252 -6.37 -6.50 6.95
C ALA A 252 -6.90 -7.47 5.88
N ALA A 253 -7.08 -7.00 4.64
CA ALA A 253 -7.45 -7.84 3.50
C ALA A 253 -6.40 -8.91 3.19
N GLY A 254 -5.12 -8.55 3.21
CA GLY A 254 -4.01 -9.48 2.99
C GLY A 254 -3.94 -10.56 4.07
N VAL A 255 -4.02 -10.18 5.35
CA VAL A 255 -4.07 -11.13 6.47
C VAL A 255 -5.30 -12.03 6.34
N ALA A 256 -6.47 -11.47 6.05
CA ALA A 256 -7.70 -12.23 5.84
C ALA A 256 -7.59 -13.20 4.66
N ALA A 257 -6.90 -12.84 3.58
CA ALA A 257 -6.66 -13.72 2.45
C ALA A 257 -5.75 -14.91 2.82
N VAL A 258 -4.73 -14.68 3.64
CA VAL A 258 -3.89 -15.77 4.19
C VAL A 258 -4.73 -16.68 5.09
N VAL A 259 -5.56 -16.11 5.97
CA VAL A 259 -6.49 -16.86 6.82
C VAL A 259 -7.46 -17.69 5.97
N GLY A 260 -8.06 -17.10 4.93
CA GLY A 260 -8.94 -17.81 4.00
C GLY A 260 -8.24 -18.94 3.27
N HIS A 261 -6.97 -18.78 2.87
CA HIS A 261 -6.20 -19.87 2.26
C HIS A 261 -5.92 -21.01 3.25
N ILE A 262 -5.68 -20.71 4.53
CA ILE A 262 -5.41 -21.72 5.57
C ILE A 262 -6.70 -22.42 6.01
N TYR A 263 -7.79 -21.65 6.12
CA TYR A 263 -9.10 -22.09 6.61
C TYR A 263 -10.22 -21.76 5.61
N PRO A 264 -10.22 -22.34 4.40
CA PRO A 264 -11.22 -22.06 3.38
C PRO A 264 -12.56 -22.69 3.78
N VAL A 265 -13.62 -21.88 3.76
CA VAL A 265 -14.98 -22.31 4.12
C VAL A 265 -15.47 -23.51 3.30
N TRP A 266 -15.10 -23.56 2.02
CA TRP A 266 -15.51 -24.61 1.06
C TRP A 266 -14.92 -25.99 1.34
N LEU A 267 -13.81 -26.06 2.09
CA LEU A 267 -13.14 -27.33 2.42
C LEU A 267 -13.25 -27.67 3.91
N GLY A 268 -14.31 -27.21 4.57
CA GLY A 268 -14.51 -27.44 6.00
C GLY A 268 -13.37 -26.85 6.85
N PHE A 269 -12.87 -25.68 6.46
CA PHE A 269 -11.76 -24.97 7.10
C PHE A 269 -10.44 -25.76 7.12
N ARG A 270 -10.25 -26.69 6.18
CA ARG A 270 -9.01 -27.48 6.04
C ARG A 270 -8.28 -27.12 4.75
N GLY A 271 -7.48 -26.06 4.81
CA GLY A 271 -6.77 -25.52 3.67
C GLY A 271 -5.26 -25.72 3.71
N GLY A 272 -4.60 -24.81 2.99
CA GLY A 272 -3.17 -24.79 2.78
C GLY A 272 -2.37 -24.30 3.98
N LYS A 273 -1.14 -23.84 3.72
CA LYS A 273 -0.25 -23.29 4.76
C LYS A 273 0.01 -21.80 4.66
N GLY A 274 -0.50 -21.14 3.61
CA GLY A 274 -0.46 -19.68 3.50
C GLY A 274 0.83 -19.10 2.92
N VAL A 275 1.90 -19.88 2.72
CA VAL A 275 3.21 -19.35 2.29
C VAL A 275 3.14 -18.60 0.95
N ALA A 276 2.56 -19.22 -0.09
CA ALA A 276 2.45 -18.58 -1.40
C ALA A 276 1.54 -17.34 -1.36
N THR A 277 0.41 -17.43 -0.67
CA THR A 277 -0.51 -16.28 -0.48
C THR A 277 0.14 -15.15 0.30
N ALA A 278 0.90 -15.46 1.36
CA ALA A 278 1.68 -14.48 2.10
C ALA A 278 2.74 -13.82 1.22
N SER A 279 3.46 -14.57 0.37
CA SER A 279 4.41 -13.97 -0.58
C SER A 279 3.73 -13.02 -1.57
N GLY A 280 2.49 -13.29 -1.96
CA GLY A 280 1.71 -12.36 -2.79
C GLY A 280 1.32 -11.09 -2.06
N VAL A 281 0.79 -11.24 -0.84
CA VAL A 281 0.38 -10.12 0.04
C VAL A 281 1.56 -9.20 0.33
N PHE A 282 2.66 -9.75 0.85
CA PHE A 282 3.82 -8.96 1.22
C PHE A 282 4.69 -8.60 0.02
N GLY A 283 4.56 -9.27 -1.12
CA GLY A 283 5.19 -8.81 -2.36
C GLY A 283 4.69 -7.43 -2.80
N VAL A 284 3.46 -7.07 -2.43
CA VAL A 284 2.89 -5.72 -2.64
C VAL A 284 3.21 -4.79 -1.47
N LEU A 285 3.00 -5.25 -0.23
CA LEU A 285 3.14 -4.39 0.96
C LEU A 285 4.58 -4.13 1.39
N ALA A 286 5.46 -5.11 1.16
CA ALA A 286 6.83 -5.20 1.66
C ALA A 286 7.73 -5.89 0.61
N PRO A 287 7.92 -5.29 -0.59
CA PRO A 287 8.54 -5.96 -1.73
C PRO A 287 9.97 -6.41 -1.45
N TRP A 288 10.77 -5.59 -0.76
CA TRP A 288 12.18 -5.87 -0.49
C TRP A 288 12.37 -6.98 0.56
N PRO A 289 11.72 -6.92 1.73
CA PRO A 289 11.74 -8.01 2.70
C PRO A 289 11.21 -9.32 2.12
N THR A 290 10.15 -9.26 1.30
CA THR A 290 9.58 -10.45 0.64
C THR A 290 10.55 -11.06 -0.36
N LEU A 291 11.22 -10.25 -1.17
CA LEU A 291 12.20 -10.73 -2.14
C LEU A 291 13.36 -11.46 -1.46
N LEU A 292 13.90 -10.89 -0.38
CA LEU A 292 14.99 -11.50 0.39
C LEU A 292 14.53 -12.79 1.09
N ALA A 293 13.33 -12.81 1.68
CA ALA A 293 12.75 -14.02 2.26
C ALA A 293 12.52 -15.11 1.19
N ALA A 294 12.06 -14.74 0.00
CA ALA A 294 11.88 -15.65 -1.13
C ALA A 294 13.23 -16.18 -1.67
N ALA A 295 14.27 -15.36 -1.69
CA ALA A 295 15.62 -15.79 -2.04
C ALA A 295 16.15 -16.80 -1.00
N ALA A 296 16.01 -16.52 0.29
CA ALA A 296 16.37 -17.44 1.36
C ALA A 296 15.60 -18.77 1.26
N PHE A 297 14.28 -18.72 1.02
CA PHE A 297 13.49 -19.91 0.71
C PHE A 297 14.10 -20.71 -0.44
N GLY A 298 14.38 -20.07 -1.58
CA GLY A 298 14.93 -20.72 -2.77
C GLY A 298 16.28 -21.38 -2.50
N VAL A 299 17.19 -20.69 -1.80
CA VAL A 299 18.50 -21.22 -1.41
C VAL A 299 18.36 -22.43 -0.48
N THR A 300 17.50 -22.35 0.54
CA THR A 300 17.25 -23.45 1.46
C THR A 300 16.69 -24.66 0.74
N VAL A 301 15.70 -24.47 -0.14
CA VAL A 301 15.11 -25.56 -0.93
C VAL A 301 16.11 -26.14 -1.92
N ALA A 302 16.93 -25.32 -2.58
CA ALA A 302 17.95 -25.80 -3.50
C ALA A 302 18.99 -26.69 -2.81
N ARG A 303 19.41 -26.34 -1.58
CA ARG A 303 20.40 -27.10 -0.82
C ARG A 303 19.84 -28.35 -0.14
N THR A 304 18.63 -28.27 0.40
CA THR A 304 18.08 -29.34 1.26
C THR A 304 17.00 -30.19 0.59
N ARG A 305 16.40 -29.69 -0.51
CA ARG A 305 15.17 -30.22 -1.12
C ARG A 305 13.95 -30.24 -0.19
N LEU A 306 14.01 -29.54 0.96
CA LEU A 306 12.93 -29.48 1.95
C LEU A 306 12.15 -28.16 1.82
N VAL A 307 10.98 -28.21 1.16
CA VAL A 307 10.11 -27.04 0.99
C VAL A 307 9.59 -26.49 2.32
N SER A 308 9.32 -27.36 3.28
CA SER A 308 8.88 -26.96 4.62
C SER A 308 9.93 -26.19 5.38
N LEU A 309 11.21 -26.59 5.30
CA LEU A 309 12.31 -25.86 5.91
C LEU A 309 12.47 -24.48 5.28
N GLY A 310 12.49 -24.39 3.94
CA GLY A 310 12.53 -23.11 3.25
C GLY A 310 11.36 -22.19 3.65
N SER A 311 10.15 -22.75 3.78
CA SER A 311 8.95 -22.01 4.19
C SER A 311 9.07 -21.44 5.60
N ILE A 312 9.61 -22.22 6.54
CA ILE A 312 9.83 -21.79 7.93
C ILE A 312 10.89 -20.67 7.97
N VAL A 313 12.00 -20.83 7.25
CA VAL A 313 13.06 -19.82 7.14
C VAL A 313 12.49 -18.51 6.61
N ALA A 314 11.74 -18.55 5.50
CA ALA A 314 11.12 -17.36 4.94
C ALA A 314 10.08 -16.73 5.87
N ALA A 315 9.26 -17.54 6.54
CA ALA A 315 8.26 -17.04 7.48
C ALA A 315 8.90 -16.31 8.68
N VAL A 316 10.07 -16.74 9.16
CA VAL A 316 10.81 -16.05 10.23
C VAL A 316 11.53 -14.82 9.69
N LEU A 317 12.17 -14.91 8.53
CA LEU A 317 12.93 -13.80 7.96
C LEU A 317 12.06 -12.62 7.56
N LEU A 318 10.86 -12.86 7.04
CA LEU A 318 9.98 -11.80 6.55
C LEU A 318 9.72 -10.71 7.61
N PRO A 319 9.18 -10.99 8.81
CA PRO A 319 8.99 -9.97 9.84
C PRO A 319 10.31 -9.39 10.32
N VAL A 320 11.38 -10.18 10.48
CA VAL A 320 12.70 -9.66 10.93
C VAL A 320 13.22 -8.60 9.96
N LEU A 321 13.14 -8.86 8.66
CA LEU A 321 13.55 -7.92 7.62
C LEU A 321 12.60 -6.71 7.58
N GLU A 322 11.29 -6.92 7.68
CA GLU A 322 10.32 -5.82 7.70
C GLU A 322 10.56 -4.86 8.86
N TRP A 323 10.71 -5.38 10.10
CA TRP A 323 11.00 -4.58 11.29
C TRP A 323 12.34 -3.83 11.21
N SER A 324 13.28 -4.31 10.37
CA SER A 324 14.57 -3.66 10.13
C SER A 324 14.53 -2.55 9.09
N THR A 325 13.42 -2.42 8.36
CA THR A 325 13.21 -1.39 7.34
C THR A 325 12.26 -0.29 7.83
N PRO A 326 12.49 1.00 7.49
CA PRO A 326 11.52 2.05 7.79
C PRO A 326 10.20 1.82 7.04
N GLY A 327 9.10 1.67 7.76
CA GLY A 327 7.79 1.38 7.16
C GLY A 327 6.61 1.60 8.11
N PRO A 328 5.37 1.45 7.62
CA PRO A 328 4.18 1.55 8.44
C PRO A 328 4.09 0.38 9.43
N ARG A 329 3.96 0.66 10.73
CA ARG A 329 3.83 -0.36 11.80
C ARG A 329 2.72 -1.39 11.57
N THR A 330 1.69 -1.03 10.81
CA THR A 330 0.62 -1.95 10.44
C THR A 330 1.12 -3.10 9.57
N VAL A 331 2.10 -2.86 8.68
CA VAL A 331 2.71 -3.90 7.84
C VAL A 331 3.59 -4.81 8.69
N ASP A 332 4.42 -4.25 9.59
CA ASP A 332 5.24 -5.00 10.55
C ASP A 332 4.40 -6.01 11.36
N VAL A 333 3.29 -5.52 11.93
CA VAL A 333 2.36 -6.34 12.72
C VAL A 333 1.68 -7.38 11.84
N GLY A 334 1.22 -6.99 10.64
CA GLY A 334 0.61 -7.92 9.68
C GLY A 334 1.56 -9.06 9.28
N ALA A 335 2.82 -8.75 9.00
CA ALA A 335 3.87 -9.73 8.68
C ALA A 335 4.12 -10.67 9.85
N THR A 336 4.15 -10.14 11.08
CA THR A 336 4.35 -10.92 12.30
C THR A 336 3.19 -11.89 12.54
N VAL A 337 1.94 -11.42 12.42
CA VAL A 337 0.73 -12.25 12.57
C VAL A 337 0.72 -13.38 11.54
N VAL A 338 0.99 -13.06 10.26
CA VAL A 338 1.04 -14.07 9.19
C VAL A 338 2.18 -15.07 9.41
N ALA A 339 3.36 -14.61 9.84
CA ALA A 339 4.47 -15.49 10.17
C ALA A 339 4.09 -16.50 11.26
N VAL A 340 3.49 -16.04 12.36
CA VAL A 340 3.00 -16.91 13.45
C VAL A 340 1.99 -17.92 12.95
N LEU A 341 0.99 -17.50 12.15
CA LEU A 341 0.01 -18.41 11.55
C LEU A 341 0.66 -19.49 10.69
N ILE A 342 1.63 -19.11 9.85
CA ILE A 342 2.37 -20.05 9.00
C ILE A 342 3.17 -21.04 9.84
N LEU A 343 3.86 -20.56 10.89
CA LEU A 343 4.67 -21.42 11.78
C LEU A 343 3.80 -22.42 12.54
N VAL A 344 2.67 -21.98 13.10
CA VAL A 344 1.68 -22.86 13.73
C VAL A 344 1.20 -23.93 12.75
N ARG A 345 0.92 -23.54 11.50
CA ARG A 345 0.50 -24.48 10.46
C ARG A 345 1.60 -25.44 10.03
N HIS A 346 2.87 -25.10 10.30
CA HIS A 346 4.05 -25.95 10.07
C HIS A 346 4.43 -26.84 11.25
N ARG A 347 3.73 -26.83 12.39
CA ARG A 347 4.06 -27.67 13.57
C ARG A 347 4.33 -29.14 13.25
N GLY A 348 3.53 -29.75 12.37
CA GLY A 348 3.72 -31.14 11.95
C GLY A 348 4.93 -31.36 11.05
N ASN A 349 5.37 -30.33 10.31
CA ASN A 349 6.62 -30.38 9.55
C ASN A 349 7.83 -30.17 10.46
N VAL A 350 7.73 -29.31 11.47
CA VAL A 350 8.77 -29.13 12.48
C VAL A 350 9.03 -30.45 13.20
N ALA A 351 7.98 -31.15 13.64
CA ALA A 351 8.11 -32.47 14.25
C ALA A 351 8.84 -33.49 13.34
N ARG A 352 8.50 -33.52 12.05
CA ARG A 352 9.18 -34.40 11.07
C ARG A 352 10.60 -33.98 10.73
N LEU A 353 10.91 -32.68 10.74
CA LEU A 353 12.27 -32.17 10.60
C LEU A 353 13.12 -32.63 11.79
N TRP A 354 12.58 -32.51 13.01
CA TRP A 354 13.23 -32.98 14.22
C TRP A 354 13.52 -34.48 14.19
N SER A 355 12.54 -35.29 13.76
CA SER A 355 12.71 -36.73 13.61
C SER A 355 13.41 -37.17 12.31
N ARG A 356 13.90 -36.23 11.48
CA ARG A 356 14.53 -36.50 10.17
C ARG A 356 13.67 -37.34 9.19
N THR A 357 12.35 -37.26 9.30
CA THR A 357 11.38 -37.97 8.41
C THR A 357 10.65 -37.03 7.46
N GLU A 358 11.07 -35.77 7.38
CA GLU A 358 10.46 -34.79 6.48
C GLU A 358 10.74 -35.11 5.01
N ARG A 359 9.70 -34.97 4.19
CA ARG A 359 9.71 -35.43 2.79
C ARG A 359 10.45 -34.43 1.90
N ALA A 360 11.58 -34.84 1.32
CA ALA A 360 12.27 -34.09 0.28
C ALA A 360 11.48 -34.05 -1.04
N LEU A 361 11.75 -33.05 -1.88
CA LEU A 361 11.30 -33.04 -3.26
C LEU A 361 12.02 -34.13 -4.08
N PRO A 362 11.32 -34.79 -5.03
CA PRO A 362 11.95 -35.75 -5.92
C PRO A 362 13.05 -35.09 -6.77
N PRO A 363 14.13 -35.81 -7.13
CA PRO A 363 15.18 -35.29 -8.00
C PRO A 363 14.64 -34.81 -9.35
N SER A 364 15.27 -33.79 -9.94
CA SER A 364 14.88 -33.34 -11.27
C SER A 364 15.18 -34.42 -12.32
N ARG A 365 14.35 -34.51 -13.38
CA ARG A 365 14.58 -35.44 -14.50
C ARG A 365 15.98 -35.30 -15.13
N ARG A 366 16.58 -34.11 -15.03
CA ARG A 366 17.94 -33.81 -15.53
C ARG A 366 19.03 -34.39 -14.64
N ALA A 367 18.80 -34.48 -13.33
CA ALA A 367 19.72 -35.15 -12.40
C ALA A 367 19.70 -36.67 -12.58
N LEU A 368 18.52 -37.25 -12.78
CA LEU A 368 18.36 -38.70 -13.05
C LEU A 368 19.06 -39.12 -14.36
N ARG A 369 19.02 -38.28 -15.40
CA ARG A 369 19.73 -38.53 -16.67
C ARG A 369 21.26 -38.45 -16.57
N ARG A 370 21.82 -37.69 -15.61
CA ARG A 370 23.28 -37.65 -15.38
C ARG A 370 23.78 -38.87 -14.62
N THR A 371 22.93 -39.51 -13.82
CA THR A 371 23.28 -40.70 -13.03
C THR A 371 22.99 -42.02 -13.77
N SER A 372 22.19 -42.01 -14.83
CA SER A 372 21.86 -43.20 -15.63
C SER A 372 22.66 -43.29 -16.94
N GLY A 373 23.72 -42.49 -17.08
CA GLY A 373 24.55 -42.39 -18.29
C GLY A 373 26.02 -42.78 -18.06
N THR A 374 26.29 -43.50 -16.97
CA THR A 374 27.51 -44.28 -16.71
C THR A 374 27.13 -45.74 -16.75
#